data_AF-A0A376GFC2-F1
#
_entry.id   AF-A0A376GFC2-F1
#
_cell.length_a   1.000
_cell.length_b   1.000
_cell.length_c   1.000
_cell.angle_alpha   90.00
_cell.angle_beta   90.00
_cell.angle_gamma   90.00
#
_symmetry.space_group_name_H-M   'P 1'
#
loop_
_entity.id
_entity.type
_entity.pdbx_description
1 polymer ?
#
loop_
_entity_poly.entity_id
_entity_poly.type
_entity_poly.pdbx_seq_one_letter_code
_entity_poly.pdbx_strand_id
1 'polypeptide(L)'
;MRQFLILILIVFSISSYAQVKDSTESKKKTVQDFKNMMSPYYSYGNGLGITSPDSLYQVNIRFRMQNRISYNHNDGEEDNIDGQIRRLRLRFDGYIGDPKFGYSMQLSFAAGDVGKAEEGKNTNIIRDAMIFYYPNKHWSLGFGQTKLPGNRQRVNSSGALQLTDRSINNADFNIDRDFGFQVLYNKRNQEKFSYILRGAISTGEGRNWTNFKDTGLAYTGKVELFPLGEFTKGGSNYEGDLVHEQTPKLMISGAYSYNDRAHRTAGMLGDDIVGGGTANIKSLFLDAMLKYRGWNLMYSYMNRNSDNVLFYNPTDISDFNYIYNGEGMDFQGSYTFPKHWEVIGRYSTQTVDKEIFEFTPNTNQYTLGLTKYIWEHAFKLQAEFTYEQQKFYNLEKKNNWYARFQIEIGI
;
A
#
# COMPACT_ATOMS: atom_id res chain seq x y z
N MET A 1 -21.14 -29.05 -1.73
CA MET A 1 -20.04 -28.12 -1.35
C MET A 1 -19.34 -28.47 -0.02
N ARG A 2 -19.48 -29.70 0.51
CA ARG A 2 -18.79 -30.14 1.76
C ARG A 2 -17.56 -31.03 1.52
N GLN A 3 -17.36 -31.50 0.28
CA GLN A 3 -16.29 -32.44 -0.07
C GLN A 3 -15.02 -31.78 -0.65
N PHE A 4 -15.09 -30.50 -1.06
CA PHE A 4 -13.92 -29.79 -1.60
C PHE A 4 -13.01 -29.19 -0.50
N LEU A 5 -13.54 -28.97 0.71
CA LEU A 5 -12.80 -28.45 1.87
C LEU A 5 -11.94 -29.51 2.57
N ILE A 6 -12.24 -30.80 2.39
CA ILE A 6 -11.46 -31.91 3.00
C ILE A 6 -10.21 -32.23 2.15
N LEU A 7 -10.22 -31.92 0.85
CA LEU A 7 -9.07 -32.20 -0.02
C LEU A 7 -7.89 -31.24 0.21
N ILE A 8 -8.16 -29.99 0.62
CA ILE A 8 -7.11 -28.99 0.92
C ILE A 8 -6.38 -29.29 2.25
N LEU A 9 -7.03 -30.03 3.17
CA LEU A 9 -6.44 -30.42 4.46
C LEU A 9 -5.58 -31.70 4.39
N ILE A 10 -5.71 -32.51 3.33
CA ILE A 10 -4.97 -33.78 3.20
C ILE A 10 -3.65 -33.61 2.41
N VAL A 11 -3.50 -32.56 1.59
CA VAL A 11 -2.25 -32.30 0.85
C VAL A 11 -1.12 -31.71 1.72
N PHE A 12 -1.40 -31.34 2.98
CA PHE A 12 -0.37 -30.92 3.94
C PHE A 12 0.29 -32.06 4.74
N SER A 13 -0.11 -33.31 4.50
CA SER A 13 0.45 -34.48 5.17
C SER A 13 1.24 -35.31 4.15
N ILE A 14 2.53 -35.55 4.45
CA ILE A 14 3.49 -36.41 3.73
C ILE A 14 4.42 -35.63 2.79
N SER A 15 5.50 -35.13 3.38
CA SER A 15 6.80 -34.99 2.72
C SER A 15 7.89 -35.15 3.78
N SER A 16 8.05 -36.39 4.25
CA SER A 16 9.20 -36.83 5.04
C SER A 16 10.39 -36.98 4.11
N TYR A 17 11.23 -35.95 4.01
CA TYR A 17 12.58 -36.07 3.46
C TYR A 17 13.61 -36.08 4.59
N ALA A 18 14.46 -37.09 4.54
CA ALA A 18 15.50 -37.41 5.51
C ALA A 18 16.49 -36.25 5.71
N GLN A 19 16.83 -35.97 6.97
CA GLN A 19 17.92 -35.09 7.34
C GLN A 19 19.26 -35.78 7.10
N VAL A 20 20.04 -35.27 6.15
CA VAL A 20 21.49 -35.47 6.17
C VAL A 20 22.05 -34.48 7.20
N LYS A 21 22.72 -35.04 8.22
CA LYS A 21 23.50 -34.29 9.22
C LYS A 21 24.71 -33.68 8.51
N ASP A 22 24.71 -32.37 8.33
CA ASP A 22 25.94 -31.61 8.11
C ASP A 22 26.34 -30.87 9.39
N SER A 23 27.62 -31.00 9.70
CA SER A 23 28.28 -30.68 10.95
C SER A 23 28.38 -29.18 11.24
N THR A 24 28.18 -28.87 12.52
CA THR A 24 28.87 -27.86 13.35
C THR A 24 29.47 -26.63 12.65
N GLU A 25 28.69 -25.56 12.61
CA GLU A 25 29.13 -24.22 13.04
C GLU A 25 27.89 -23.40 13.42
N SER A 26 27.71 -23.16 14.72
CA SER A 26 26.67 -22.28 15.26
C SER A 26 26.99 -20.83 14.90
N LYS A 27 26.74 -20.42 13.65
CA LYS A 27 26.53 -19.01 13.33
C LYS A 27 25.23 -18.61 14.00
N LYS A 28 25.30 -17.69 14.98
CA LYS A 28 24.13 -17.01 15.55
C LYS A 28 23.21 -16.64 14.39
N LYS A 29 22.02 -17.24 14.32
CA LYS A 29 20.99 -16.84 13.35
C LYS A 29 20.64 -15.40 13.68
N THR A 30 21.24 -14.48 12.93
CA THR A 30 21.03 -13.05 13.15
C THR A 30 19.57 -12.74 12.82
N VAL A 31 18.94 -11.91 13.65
CA VAL A 31 17.61 -11.30 13.45
C VAL A 31 17.38 -10.77 12.02
N GLN A 32 18.47 -10.47 11.31
CA GLN A 32 18.50 -10.02 9.93
C GLN A 32 17.85 -10.98 8.91
N ASP A 33 17.91 -12.31 9.10
CA ASP A 33 17.38 -13.28 8.13
C ASP A 33 15.84 -13.34 8.11
N PHE A 34 15.20 -12.86 9.18
CA PHE A 34 13.74 -12.91 9.39
C PHE A 34 13.08 -11.53 9.37
N LYS A 35 13.77 -10.50 8.86
CA LYS A 35 13.25 -9.12 8.85
C LYS A 35 11.97 -9.02 8.02
N ASN A 36 10.82 -9.00 8.71
CA ASN A 36 9.47 -8.62 8.29
C ASN A 36 9.19 -8.60 6.77
N MET A 37 9.28 -9.78 6.12
CA MET A 37 9.19 -9.91 4.66
C MET A 37 7.81 -9.47 4.10
N MET A 38 6.75 -9.56 4.90
CA MET A 38 5.40 -9.11 4.54
C MET A 38 5.16 -7.62 4.74
N SER A 39 6.03 -6.92 5.45
CA SER A 39 5.99 -5.47 5.57
C SER A 39 6.92 -4.85 4.53
N PRO A 40 6.42 -4.38 3.38
CA PRO A 40 7.18 -3.90 2.22
C PRO A 40 7.79 -2.49 2.46
N TYR A 41 8.32 -2.25 3.65
CA TYR A 41 8.72 -0.91 4.07
C TYR A 41 10.24 -0.81 4.10
N TYR A 42 10.78 0.12 3.32
CA TYR A 42 12.15 0.59 3.48
C TYR A 42 12.37 1.13 4.89
N SER A 43 13.46 0.72 5.54
CA SER A 43 13.89 1.19 6.85
C SER A 43 15.31 1.72 6.71
N TYR A 44 15.48 3.03 6.85
CA TYR A 44 16.79 3.62 7.05
C TYR A 44 17.15 3.47 8.53
N GLY A 45 18.19 2.69 8.84
CA GLY A 45 18.48 2.32 10.22
C GLY A 45 17.43 1.37 10.82
N ASN A 46 17.67 0.93 12.05
CA ASN A 46 16.79 0.00 12.78
C ASN A 46 15.83 0.72 13.75
N GLY A 47 15.65 2.05 13.62
CA GLY A 47 15.01 2.85 14.66
C GLY A 47 15.76 2.76 15.99
N LEU A 48 15.03 2.92 17.09
CA LEU A 48 15.53 2.62 18.42
C LEU A 48 15.17 1.17 18.77
N GLY A 49 16.13 0.27 18.59
CA GLY A 49 16.00 -1.16 18.89
C GLY A 49 16.45 -1.47 20.31
N ILE A 50 15.59 -2.15 21.07
CA ILE A 50 15.89 -2.72 22.39
C ILE A 50 15.77 -4.23 22.25
N THR A 51 16.85 -4.95 22.57
CA THR A 51 16.87 -6.42 22.63
C THR A 51 17.16 -6.83 24.07
N SER A 52 16.39 -7.79 24.59
CA SER A 52 16.60 -8.30 25.93
C SER A 52 18.00 -8.96 26.05
N PRO A 53 18.64 -8.96 27.24
CA PRO A 53 19.97 -9.56 27.41
C PRO A 53 20.03 -11.04 27.01
N ASP A 54 18.93 -11.77 27.21
CA ASP A 54 18.74 -13.17 26.81
C ASP A 54 18.39 -13.35 25.32
N SER A 55 18.25 -12.26 24.57
CA SER A 55 17.86 -12.22 23.16
C SER A 55 16.49 -12.85 22.84
N LEU A 56 15.65 -13.11 23.83
CA LEU A 56 14.31 -13.66 23.64
C LEU A 56 13.33 -12.61 23.10
N TYR A 57 13.55 -11.33 23.36
CA TYR A 57 12.63 -10.27 22.98
C TYR A 57 13.36 -9.18 22.22
N GLN A 58 12.71 -8.65 21.20
CA GLN A 58 13.14 -7.44 20.53
C GLN A 58 11.97 -6.51 20.31
N VAL A 59 12.21 -5.21 20.53
CA VAL A 59 11.31 -4.13 20.15
C VAL A 59 12.11 -3.09 19.38
N ASN A 60 11.68 -2.75 18.17
CA ASN A 60 12.16 -1.60 17.42
C ASN A 60 11.09 -0.52 17.44
N ILE A 61 11.45 0.68 17.88
CA ILE A 61 10.57 1.84 17.96
C ILE A 61 10.91 2.80 16.83
N ARG A 62 9.88 3.22 16.11
CA ARG A 62 9.98 4.17 14.99
C ARG A 62 8.86 5.19 15.06
N PHE A 63 9.15 6.40 14.61
CA PHE A 63 8.12 7.42 14.40
C PHE A 63 8.26 8.06 13.03
N ARG A 64 7.18 8.67 12.57
CA ARG A 64 7.18 9.52 11.39
C ARG A 64 6.23 10.69 11.58
N MET A 65 6.70 11.87 11.22
CA MET A 65 5.96 13.11 11.16
C MET A 65 6.10 13.74 9.77
N GLN A 66 4.99 14.23 9.24
CA GLN A 66 4.95 14.97 7.98
C GLN A 66 4.12 16.24 8.18
N ASN A 67 4.78 17.40 8.08
CA ASN A 67 4.15 18.71 8.13
C ASN A 67 4.04 19.25 6.71
N ARG A 68 2.87 19.75 6.34
CA ARG A 68 2.57 20.20 4.98
C ARG A 68 1.87 21.55 4.98
N ILE A 69 2.25 22.38 4.01
CA ILE A 69 1.45 23.52 3.57
C ILE A 69 1.06 23.33 2.10
N SER A 70 -0.17 23.67 1.76
CA SER A 70 -0.74 23.55 0.42
C SER A 70 -1.39 24.87 0.04
N TYR A 71 -1.20 25.30 -1.20
CA TYR A 71 -2.06 26.26 -1.88
C TYR A 71 -2.93 25.49 -2.86
N ASN A 72 -4.24 25.67 -2.81
CA ASN A 72 -5.18 24.99 -3.69
C ASN A 72 -6.03 26.02 -4.44
N HIS A 73 -6.13 25.82 -5.76
CA HIS A 73 -7.02 26.53 -6.66
C HIS A 73 -7.96 25.51 -7.30
N ASN A 74 -9.26 25.71 -7.11
CA ASN A 74 -10.30 24.89 -7.72
C ASN A 74 -11.24 25.79 -8.52
N ASP A 75 -11.56 25.37 -9.75
CA ASP A 75 -12.36 26.17 -10.66
C ASP A 75 -13.79 26.38 -10.12
N GLY A 76 -14.16 27.65 -9.93
CA GLY A 76 -15.44 28.06 -9.35
C GLY A 76 -15.48 28.09 -7.81
N GLU A 77 -14.36 27.88 -7.13
CA GLU A 77 -14.23 27.99 -5.66
C GLU A 77 -13.24 29.09 -5.27
N GLU A 78 -13.27 29.50 -3.99
CA GLU A 78 -12.26 30.39 -3.44
C GLU A 78 -10.95 29.62 -3.19
N ASP A 79 -9.84 30.23 -3.63
CA ASP A 79 -8.50 29.73 -3.34
C ASP A 79 -8.26 29.63 -1.84
N ASN A 80 -7.55 28.58 -1.42
CA ASN A 80 -7.25 28.38 -0.01
C ASN A 80 -5.82 27.94 0.27
N ILE A 81 -5.37 28.25 1.49
CA ILE A 81 -4.12 27.77 2.05
C ILE A 81 -4.44 26.80 3.18
N ASP A 82 -3.93 25.58 3.08
CA ASP A 82 -4.11 24.53 4.07
C ASP A 82 -2.77 24.14 4.71
N GLY A 83 -2.70 24.26 6.04
CA GLY A 83 -1.56 23.86 6.85
C GLY A 83 -1.94 22.71 7.78
N GLN A 84 -1.27 21.56 7.64
CA GLN A 84 -1.64 20.36 8.38
C GLN A 84 -0.46 19.47 8.77
N ILE A 85 -0.64 18.73 9.87
CA ILE A 85 0.12 17.52 10.17
C ILE A 85 -0.48 16.41 9.30
N ARG A 86 0.07 16.22 8.09
CA ARG A 86 -0.44 15.25 7.12
C ARG A 86 -0.38 13.82 7.65
N ARG A 87 0.69 13.46 8.38
CA ARG A 87 0.90 12.13 8.99
C ARG A 87 1.68 12.27 10.29
N LEU A 88 1.18 11.61 11.34
CA LEU A 88 1.89 11.39 12.60
C LEU A 88 1.67 9.93 13.00
N ARG A 89 2.75 9.15 13.02
CA ARG A 89 2.68 7.69 13.16
C ARG A 89 3.74 7.17 14.10
N LEU A 90 3.34 6.19 14.91
CA LEU A 90 4.24 5.39 15.74
C LEU A 90 4.22 3.96 15.23
N ARG A 91 5.38 3.31 15.21
CA ARG A 91 5.52 1.94 14.79
C ARG A 91 6.40 1.17 15.76
N PHE A 92 5.97 -0.04 16.07
CA PHE A 92 6.67 -1.00 16.90
C PHE A 92 6.75 -2.32 16.14
N ASP A 93 7.92 -2.92 16.08
CA ASP A 93 8.09 -4.24 15.48
C ASP A 93 9.29 -4.98 16.05
N GLY A 94 9.21 -6.29 16.07
CA GLY A 94 10.26 -7.13 16.62
C GLY A 94 9.79 -8.58 16.68
N TYR A 95 10.31 -9.34 17.66
CA TYR A 95 9.98 -10.74 17.85
C TYR A 95 9.86 -11.10 19.32
N ILE A 96 9.20 -12.23 19.58
CA ILE A 96 8.93 -12.76 20.91
C ILE A 96 9.39 -14.22 20.96
N GLY A 97 10.26 -14.55 21.92
CA GLY A 97 10.83 -15.89 22.14
C GLY A 97 11.86 -16.30 21.08
N ASP A 98 11.44 -16.37 19.82
CA ASP A 98 12.28 -16.78 18.67
C ASP A 98 12.04 -15.79 17.51
N PRO A 99 13.09 -15.37 16.75
CA PRO A 99 12.94 -14.54 15.55
C PRO A 99 11.96 -15.06 14.50
N LYS A 100 11.58 -16.34 14.55
CA LYS A 100 10.49 -16.91 13.74
C LYS A 100 9.11 -16.37 14.10
N PHE A 101 8.90 -15.84 15.30
CA PHE A 101 7.62 -15.27 15.76
C PHE A 101 7.73 -13.75 15.86
N GLY A 102 7.46 -13.08 14.73
CA GLY A 102 7.52 -11.64 14.62
C GLY A 102 6.19 -10.96 14.92
N TYR A 103 6.23 -9.66 15.18
CA TYR A 103 5.04 -8.82 15.23
C TYR A 103 5.31 -7.45 14.59
N SER A 104 4.24 -6.77 14.16
CA SER A 104 4.28 -5.37 13.72
C SER A 104 3.01 -4.65 14.13
N MET A 105 3.18 -3.53 14.80
CA MET A 105 2.12 -2.61 15.21
C MET A 105 2.40 -1.22 14.65
N GLN A 106 1.40 -0.58 14.04
CA GLN A 106 1.47 0.81 13.60
C GLN A 106 0.21 1.57 14.03
N LEU A 107 0.42 2.70 14.69
CA LEU A 107 -0.62 3.62 15.14
C LEU A 107 -0.51 4.94 14.36
N SER A 108 -1.65 5.58 14.12
CA SER A 108 -1.72 6.92 13.51
C SER A 108 -2.59 7.87 14.31
N PHE A 109 -2.17 9.14 14.34
CA PHE A 109 -2.80 10.18 15.16
C PHE A 109 -3.20 11.44 14.37
N ALA A 110 -2.75 11.57 13.12
CA ALA A 110 -3.16 12.69 12.26
C ALA A 110 -4.62 12.56 11.82
N ALA A 111 -5.34 13.68 11.73
CA ALA A 111 -6.75 13.72 11.34
C ALA A 111 -7.02 12.98 10.01
N GLY A 112 -6.18 13.21 9.00
CA GLY A 112 -6.27 12.52 7.71
C GLY A 112 -5.97 11.01 7.73
N ASP A 113 -5.49 10.46 8.85
CA ASP A 113 -5.30 9.01 9.04
C ASP A 113 -6.41 8.37 9.91
N VAL A 114 -6.95 9.10 10.89
CA VAL A 114 -7.94 8.58 11.86
C VAL A 114 -9.40 8.89 11.49
N GLY A 115 -9.64 9.89 10.63
CA GLY A 115 -10.98 10.37 10.28
C GLY A 115 -11.53 11.37 11.31
N LYS A 116 -12.73 11.90 11.05
CA LYS A 116 -13.47 12.68 12.04
C LYS A 116 -13.99 11.75 13.14
N ALA A 117 -14.03 12.23 14.37
CA ALA A 117 -14.69 11.51 15.45
C ALA A 117 -16.21 11.56 15.19
N GLU A 118 -16.83 10.40 15.06
CA GLU A 118 -18.26 10.26 14.82
C GLU A 118 -18.84 9.38 15.91
N GLU A 119 -19.94 9.82 16.53
CA GLU A 119 -20.60 9.06 17.58
C GLU A 119 -21.06 7.70 17.04
N GLY A 120 -20.75 6.63 17.78
CA GLY A 120 -21.10 5.27 17.37
C GLY A 120 -20.19 4.65 16.28
N LYS A 121 -19.18 5.36 15.77
CA LYS A 121 -18.19 4.80 14.82
C LYS A 121 -16.81 4.63 15.43
N ASN A 122 -16.10 3.60 14.97
CA ASN A 122 -14.72 3.33 15.43
C ASN A 122 -13.74 4.37 14.89
N THR A 123 -12.85 4.87 15.75
CA THR A 123 -11.75 5.73 15.33
C THR A 123 -10.62 4.91 14.70
N ASN A 124 -10.09 5.35 13.57
CA ASN A 124 -9.12 4.59 12.79
C ASN A 124 -7.64 4.73 13.26
N ILE A 125 -7.40 4.55 14.57
CA ILE A 125 -6.08 4.69 15.19
C ILE A 125 -5.13 3.55 14.79
N ILE A 126 -5.62 2.30 14.83
CA ILE A 126 -4.82 1.13 14.49
C ILE A 126 -4.72 1.05 12.97
N ARG A 127 -3.49 1.08 12.46
CA ARG A 127 -3.19 0.85 11.05
C ARG A 127 -2.82 -0.61 10.82
N ASP A 128 -1.73 -1.03 11.47
CA ASP A 128 -1.19 -2.36 11.32
C ASP A 128 -1.17 -3.01 12.72
N ALA A 129 -1.60 -4.26 12.82
CA ALA A 129 -1.52 -5.10 14.01
C ALA A 129 -1.43 -6.55 13.54
N MET A 130 -0.20 -7.04 13.38
CA MET A 130 0.10 -8.34 12.79
C MET A 130 0.98 -9.18 13.69
N ILE A 131 0.71 -10.48 13.71
CA ILE A 131 1.64 -11.52 14.14
C ILE A 131 2.13 -12.27 12.91
N PHE A 132 3.40 -12.67 12.94
CA PHE A 132 4.08 -13.34 11.86
C PHE A 132 4.74 -14.63 12.32
N TYR A 133 4.64 -15.67 11.48
CA TYR A 133 5.45 -16.87 11.58
C TYR A 133 6.33 -17.01 10.33
N TYR A 134 7.63 -17.24 10.55
CA TYR A 134 8.62 -17.45 9.50
C TYR A 134 9.18 -18.88 9.56
N PRO A 135 8.54 -19.86 8.87
CA PRO A 135 9.04 -21.23 8.85
C PRO A 135 10.49 -21.34 8.38
N ASN A 136 10.87 -20.51 7.40
CA ASN A 136 12.20 -20.38 6.83
C ASN A 136 12.33 -19.04 6.09
N LYS A 137 13.49 -18.78 5.46
CA LYS A 137 13.78 -17.54 4.72
C LYS A 137 12.89 -17.27 3.49
N HIS A 138 12.12 -18.25 3.02
CA HIS A 138 11.28 -18.11 1.83
C HIS A 138 9.82 -17.87 2.16
N TRP A 139 9.35 -18.34 3.31
CA TRP A 139 7.94 -18.31 3.71
C TRP A 139 7.68 -17.32 4.83
N SER A 140 6.58 -16.59 4.73
CA SER A 140 6.03 -15.79 5.82
C SER A 140 4.53 -15.99 5.89
N LEU A 141 4.03 -16.33 7.07
CA LEU A 141 2.60 -16.48 7.37
C LEU A 141 2.21 -15.38 8.35
N GLY A 142 1.12 -14.67 8.06
CA GLY A 142 0.67 -13.52 8.84
C GLY A 142 -0.78 -13.68 9.25
N PHE A 143 -1.08 -13.17 10.44
CA PHE A 143 -2.44 -13.08 10.93
C PHE A 143 -2.65 -11.74 11.62
N GLY A 144 -3.71 -11.03 11.25
CA GLY A 144 -4.08 -9.73 11.81
C GLY A 144 -4.42 -8.71 10.73
N GLN A 145 -4.31 -7.43 11.07
CA GLN A 145 -4.64 -6.32 10.17
C GLN A 145 -3.38 -5.69 9.58
N THR A 146 -3.28 -5.68 8.24
CA THR A 146 -2.24 -4.94 7.50
C THR A 146 -2.67 -4.73 6.06
N LYS A 147 -1.85 -4.03 5.28
CA LYS A 147 -2.11 -3.79 3.85
C LYS A 147 -2.24 -5.11 3.12
N LEU A 148 -3.26 -5.22 2.27
CA LEU A 148 -3.39 -6.30 1.31
C LEU A 148 -2.38 -6.12 0.17
N PRO A 149 -1.95 -7.20 -0.49
CA PRO A 149 -0.96 -7.15 -1.56
C PRO A 149 -1.57 -6.63 -2.87
N GLY A 150 -1.98 -5.37 -2.91
CA GLY A 150 -2.50 -4.68 -4.10
C GLY A 150 -1.42 -3.91 -4.87
N ASN A 151 -1.79 -2.72 -5.36
CA ASN A 151 -0.92 -1.84 -6.11
C ASN A 151 0.40 -1.52 -5.39
N ARG A 152 1.53 -1.53 -6.12
CA ARG A 152 2.88 -1.27 -5.57
C ARG A 152 2.96 0.06 -4.80
N GLN A 153 2.45 1.15 -5.36
CA GLN A 153 2.51 2.47 -4.71
C GLN A 153 1.74 2.48 -3.38
N ARG A 154 0.62 1.73 -3.27
CA ARG A 154 -0.09 1.58 -1.99
C ARG A 154 0.72 0.81 -0.98
N VAL A 155 1.22 -0.34 -1.39
CA VAL A 155 1.97 -1.30 -0.58
C VAL A 155 3.22 -0.62 0.00
N ASN A 156 3.91 0.21 -0.79
CA ASN A 156 5.01 1.07 -0.36
C ASN A 156 4.70 1.96 0.85
N SER A 157 5.74 2.22 1.65
CA SER A 157 5.67 3.18 2.76
C SER A 157 5.33 4.56 2.25
N SER A 158 4.50 5.32 2.97
CA SER A 158 4.26 6.72 2.59
C SER A 158 5.53 7.58 2.68
N GLY A 159 6.50 7.20 3.53
CA GLY A 159 7.80 7.89 3.56
C GLY A 159 8.74 7.52 2.43
N ALA A 160 8.43 6.45 1.71
CA ALA A 160 9.19 5.98 0.56
C ALA A 160 8.65 6.53 -0.79
N LEU A 161 7.71 7.48 -0.73
CA LEU A 161 7.17 8.19 -1.90
C LEU A 161 8.10 9.34 -2.31
N GLN A 162 8.17 9.59 -3.62
CA GLN A 162 8.90 10.72 -4.19
C GLN A 162 8.11 12.02 -4.11
N LEU A 163 6.80 11.95 -4.34
CA LEU A 163 5.85 13.05 -4.24
C LEU A 163 5.21 13.10 -2.84
N THR A 164 4.48 14.15 -2.52
CA THR A 164 3.91 14.32 -1.18
C THR A 164 2.76 13.34 -0.93
N ASP A 165 2.04 12.97 -2.01
CA ASP A 165 0.97 11.96 -2.03
C ASP A 165 1.04 11.02 -3.25
N ARG A 166 0.24 9.96 -3.16
CA ARG A 166 0.07 8.96 -4.23
C ARG A 166 -0.75 9.55 -5.38
N SER A 167 -0.82 8.85 -6.51
CA SER A 167 -1.64 9.28 -7.65
C SER A 167 -3.14 9.29 -7.32
N ILE A 168 -3.92 9.99 -8.14
CA ILE A 168 -5.39 9.92 -8.12
C ILE A 168 -5.87 8.48 -8.27
N ASN A 169 -5.26 7.71 -9.16
CA ASN A 169 -5.63 6.32 -9.40
C ASN A 169 -5.40 5.44 -8.16
N ASN A 170 -4.34 5.70 -7.40
CA ASN A 170 -4.14 5.02 -6.12
C ASN A 170 -5.13 5.47 -5.03
N ALA A 171 -5.54 6.74 -5.04
CA ALA A 171 -6.54 7.23 -4.10
C ALA A 171 -7.88 6.51 -4.32
N ASP A 172 -8.28 6.37 -5.59
CA ASP A 172 -9.63 5.93 -5.93
C ASP A 172 -9.75 4.41 -6.11
N PHE A 173 -8.82 3.75 -6.82
CA PHE A 173 -9.02 2.35 -7.25
C PHE A 173 -8.36 1.29 -6.37
N ASN A 174 -7.47 1.68 -5.47
CA ASN A 174 -6.62 0.70 -4.80
C ASN A 174 -7.26 0.07 -3.54
N ILE A 175 -6.88 -1.16 -3.21
CA ILE A 175 -7.24 -1.84 -1.94
C ILE A 175 -6.27 -1.47 -0.80
N ASP A 176 -6.72 -1.41 0.45
CA ASP A 176 -5.86 -1.06 1.59
C ASP A 176 -5.72 -2.19 2.61
N ARG A 177 -5.94 -1.86 3.88
CA ARG A 177 -5.69 -2.73 5.01
C ARG A 177 -6.96 -3.41 5.38
N ASP A 178 -6.81 -4.65 5.79
CA ASP A 178 -7.93 -5.48 6.17
C ASP A 178 -7.46 -6.55 7.15
N PHE A 179 -8.37 -7.09 7.95
CA PHE A 179 -8.07 -8.12 8.91
C PHE A 179 -8.13 -9.49 8.24
N GLY A 180 -7.10 -10.32 8.41
CA GLY A 180 -7.11 -11.67 7.85
C GLY A 180 -5.81 -12.43 7.93
N PHE A 181 -5.73 -13.49 7.13
CA PHE A 181 -4.53 -14.29 6.93
C PHE A 181 -3.81 -13.87 5.67
N GLN A 182 -2.49 -13.71 5.75
CA GLN A 182 -1.63 -13.43 4.61
C GLN A 182 -0.50 -14.43 4.49
N VAL A 183 -0.14 -14.77 3.26
CA VAL A 183 0.97 -15.65 2.94
C VAL A 183 1.89 -14.98 1.93
N LEU A 184 3.19 -15.15 2.13
CA LEU A 184 4.22 -14.71 1.21
C LEU A 184 5.20 -15.85 0.98
N TYR A 185 5.49 -16.09 -0.29
CA TYR A 185 6.62 -16.89 -0.73
C TYR A 185 7.57 -16.00 -1.55
N ASN A 186 8.87 -16.07 -1.28
CA ASN A 186 9.85 -15.35 -2.07
C ASN A 186 11.04 -16.23 -2.49
N LYS A 187 11.51 -15.99 -3.70
CA LYS A 187 12.77 -16.52 -4.22
C LYS A 187 13.56 -15.36 -4.78
N ARG A 188 14.40 -14.78 -3.92
CA ARG A 188 15.18 -13.57 -4.16
C ARG A 188 16.63 -13.91 -4.49
N ASN A 189 17.17 -13.22 -5.49
CA ASN A 189 18.54 -13.27 -5.97
C ASN A 189 18.87 -11.95 -6.69
N GLN A 190 20.02 -11.35 -6.39
CA GLN A 190 20.37 -10.05 -6.96
C GLN A 190 20.81 -10.10 -8.41
N GLU A 191 21.35 -11.23 -8.89
CA GLU A 191 21.96 -11.34 -10.23
C GLU A 191 21.11 -12.15 -11.20
N LYS A 192 20.14 -12.91 -10.69
CA LYS A 192 19.31 -13.85 -11.46
C LYS A 192 17.83 -13.53 -11.27
N PHE A 193 17.04 -14.02 -12.22
CA PHE A 193 15.58 -13.99 -12.13
C PHE A 193 15.08 -14.30 -10.72
N SER A 194 14.25 -13.41 -10.19
CA SER A 194 13.66 -13.52 -8.86
C SER A 194 12.16 -13.28 -8.90
N TYR A 195 11.44 -13.79 -7.90
CA TYR A 195 10.00 -13.58 -7.80
C TYR A 195 9.48 -13.61 -6.37
N ILE A 196 8.33 -12.98 -6.16
CA ILE A 196 7.57 -13.00 -4.92
C ILE A 196 6.11 -13.31 -5.26
N LEU A 197 5.53 -14.24 -4.50
CA LEU A 197 4.11 -14.58 -4.55
C LEU A 197 3.49 -14.15 -3.22
N ARG A 198 2.33 -13.50 -3.30
CA ARG A 198 1.57 -13.07 -2.11
C ARG A 198 0.12 -13.49 -2.25
N GLY A 199 -0.48 -13.90 -1.15
CA GLY A 199 -1.89 -14.23 -1.06
C GLY A 199 -2.48 -13.71 0.24
N ALA A 200 -3.77 -13.40 0.23
CA ALA A 200 -4.51 -13.02 1.42
C ALA A 200 -5.97 -13.51 1.35
N ILE A 201 -6.49 -13.94 2.50
CA ILE A 201 -7.91 -14.12 2.76
C ILE A 201 -8.23 -13.20 3.94
N SER A 202 -9.15 -12.26 3.74
CA SER A 202 -9.45 -11.21 4.70
C SER A 202 -10.94 -10.88 4.77
N THR A 203 -11.32 -10.05 5.72
CA THR A 203 -12.72 -9.76 6.05
C THR A 203 -13.48 -9.00 4.97
N GLY A 204 -12.82 -8.20 4.14
CA GLY A 204 -13.44 -7.36 3.11
C GLY A 204 -13.83 -5.95 3.56
N GLU A 205 -13.70 -5.66 4.86
CA GLU A 205 -14.36 -4.52 5.52
C GLU A 205 -13.43 -3.33 5.81
N GLY A 206 -12.12 -3.60 5.79
CA GLY A 206 -11.10 -2.60 6.04
C GLY A 206 -10.65 -2.53 7.49
N ARG A 207 -10.15 -1.36 7.89
CA ARG A 207 -9.54 -1.19 9.21
C ARG A 207 -10.58 -1.11 10.31
N ASN A 208 -10.29 -1.78 11.43
CA ASN A 208 -10.98 -1.61 12.72
C ASN A 208 -12.49 -1.85 12.60
N TRP A 209 -12.89 -2.73 11.69
CA TRP A 209 -14.28 -3.10 11.51
C TRP A 209 -14.73 -4.00 12.65
N THR A 210 -15.90 -3.71 13.22
CA THR A 210 -16.49 -4.50 14.31
C THR A 210 -17.94 -4.90 14.06
N ASN A 211 -18.52 -4.50 12.93
CA ASN A 211 -19.92 -4.70 12.61
C ASN A 211 -20.10 -5.79 11.54
N PHE A 212 -19.75 -7.02 11.88
CA PHE A 212 -19.85 -8.15 10.96
C PHE A 212 -21.30 -8.61 10.84
N LYS A 213 -21.89 -8.49 9.66
CA LYS A 213 -23.32 -8.81 9.41
C LYS A 213 -23.51 -10.05 8.54
N ASP A 214 -22.49 -10.46 7.80
CA ASP A 214 -22.51 -11.67 6.99
C ASP A 214 -21.13 -12.35 6.91
N THR A 215 -21.00 -13.33 6.02
CA THR A 215 -19.80 -14.19 5.87
C THR A 215 -18.96 -13.85 4.64
N GLY A 216 -19.13 -12.65 4.07
CA GLY A 216 -18.36 -12.12 2.93
C GLY A 216 -16.89 -12.09 3.27
N LEU A 217 -16.05 -12.39 2.28
CA LEU A 217 -14.60 -12.39 2.43
C LEU A 217 -13.95 -11.81 1.18
N ALA A 218 -12.77 -11.25 1.39
CA ALA A 218 -11.91 -10.80 0.32
C ALA A 218 -10.76 -11.77 0.07
N TYR A 219 -10.45 -11.97 -1.21
CA TYR A 219 -9.40 -12.85 -1.70
C TYR A 219 -8.46 -12.04 -2.58
N THR A 220 -7.20 -11.91 -2.18
CA THR A 220 -6.21 -11.14 -2.93
C THR A 220 -5.00 -12.00 -3.27
N GLY A 221 -4.56 -11.93 -4.52
CA GLY A 221 -3.33 -12.58 -5.00
C GLY A 221 -2.44 -11.58 -5.73
N LYS A 222 -1.12 -11.72 -5.57
CA LYS A 222 -0.13 -10.89 -6.28
C LYS A 222 1.11 -11.69 -6.67
N VAL A 223 1.61 -11.40 -7.87
CA VAL A 223 2.88 -11.90 -8.40
C VAL A 223 3.79 -10.71 -8.68
N GLU A 224 5.02 -10.74 -8.17
CA GLU A 224 6.07 -9.75 -8.43
C GLU A 224 7.25 -10.48 -9.08
N LEU A 225 7.62 -10.08 -10.29
CA LEU A 225 8.70 -10.66 -11.08
C LEU A 225 9.85 -9.67 -11.21
N PHE A 226 11.08 -10.18 -11.09
CA PHE A 226 12.30 -9.40 -11.20
C PHE A 226 13.22 -10.03 -12.27
N PRO A 227 12.99 -9.75 -13.57
CA PRO A 227 13.71 -10.41 -14.66
C PRO A 227 15.22 -10.23 -14.62
N LEU A 228 15.69 -9.07 -14.14
CA LEU A 228 17.10 -8.67 -14.06
C LEU A 228 17.69 -8.80 -12.63
N GLY A 229 17.04 -9.61 -11.81
CA GLY A 229 17.38 -9.79 -10.40
C GLY A 229 16.85 -8.69 -9.50
N GLU A 230 16.96 -8.94 -8.20
CA GLU A 230 16.46 -8.04 -7.18
C GLU A 230 17.22 -6.71 -7.17
N PHE A 231 16.49 -5.65 -6.80
CA PHE A 231 17.01 -4.31 -6.57
C PHE A 231 17.91 -4.28 -5.34
N THR A 232 18.98 -3.50 -5.39
CA THR A 232 19.90 -3.35 -4.27
C THR A 232 19.22 -2.63 -3.10
N LYS A 233 19.56 -3.05 -1.87
CA LYS A 233 19.02 -2.49 -0.61
C LYS A 233 17.47 -2.40 -0.59
N GLY A 234 16.78 -3.34 -1.24
CA GLY A 234 15.32 -3.34 -1.29
C GLY A 234 14.74 -2.21 -2.14
N GLY A 235 15.44 -1.79 -3.20
CA GLY A 235 15.05 -0.73 -4.14
C GLY A 235 13.67 -0.87 -4.75
N SER A 236 13.06 -2.04 -4.73
CA SER A 236 11.67 -2.26 -5.12
C SER A 236 10.63 -1.69 -4.13
N ASN A 237 11.02 -1.45 -2.87
CA ASN A 237 10.13 -0.97 -1.79
C ASN A 237 10.13 0.56 -1.62
N TYR A 238 10.83 1.29 -2.48
CA TYR A 238 10.82 2.76 -2.54
C TYR A 238 10.86 3.22 -3.99
N GLU A 239 10.42 4.45 -4.25
CA GLU A 239 10.18 4.93 -5.61
C GLU A 239 11.47 5.38 -6.32
N GLY A 240 12.22 6.34 -5.78
CA GLY A 240 13.44 6.85 -6.43
C GLY A 240 14.61 5.88 -6.49
N ASP A 241 15.56 6.10 -7.42
CA ASP A 241 16.81 5.34 -7.48
C ASP A 241 17.89 5.99 -6.60
N LEU A 242 17.65 6.03 -5.29
CA LEU A 242 18.54 6.65 -4.31
C LEU A 242 19.93 6.00 -4.26
N VAL A 243 19.99 4.69 -4.47
CA VAL A 243 21.22 3.89 -4.41
C VAL A 243 22.00 3.88 -5.72
N HIS A 244 21.43 4.48 -6.78
CA HIS A 244 22.01 4.52 -8.12
C HIS A 244 22.37 3.12 -8.61
N GLU A 245 21.36 2.33 -8.94
CA GLU A 245 21.53 0.95 -9.42
C GLU A 245 22.58 0.89 -10.55
N GLN A 246 23.63 0.08 -10.33
CA GLN A 246 24.78 0.02 -11.24
C GLN A 246 24.46 -0.72 -12.54
N THR A 247 23.51 -1.65 -12.46
CA THR A 247 22.94 -2.39 -13.60
C THR A 247 21.43 -2.13 -13.65
N PRO A 248 20.79 -2.22 -14.84
CA PRO A 248 19.35 -2.03 -14.93
C PRO A 248 18.59 -3.04 -14.06
N LYS A 249 17.64 -2.55 -13.27
CA LYS A 249 16.75 -3.38 -12.44
C LYS A 249 15.32 -3.18 -12.85
N LEU A 250 14.63 -4.28 -13.16
CA LEU A 250 13.26 -4.30 -13.64
C LEU A 250 12.37 -5.11 -12.69
N MET A 251 11.24 -4.53 -12.30
CA MET A 251 10.13 -5.22 -11.67
C MET A 251 8.91 -5.15 -12.60
N ILE A 252 8.18 -6.25 -12.73
CA ILE A 252 6.82 -6.29 -13.27
C ILE A 252 5.94 -7.01 -12.24
N SER A 253 4.76 -6.49 -11.94
CA SER A 253 3.84 -7.15 -11.01
C SER A 253 2.39 -7.07 -11.45
N GLY A 254 1.61 -8.05 -11.04
CA GLY A 254 0.16 -8.09 -11.22
C GLY A 254 -0.50 -8.53 -9.92
N ALA A 255 -1.59 -7.86 -9.54
CA ALA A 255 -2.42 -8.23 -8.40
C ALA A 255 -3.91 -8.21 -8.77
N TYR A 256 -4.66 -9.16 -8.21
CA TYR A 256 -6.10 -9.25 -8.36
C TYR A 256 -6.74 -9.41 -6.99
N SER A 257 -7.84 -8.72 -6.77
CA SER A 257 -8.64 -8.81 -5.55
C SER A 257 -10.12 -9.01 -5.89
N TYR A 258 -10.76 -9.95 -5.21
CA TYR A 258 -12.19 -10.16 -5.24
C TYR A 258 -12.74 -10.01 -3.82
N ASN A 259 -13.66 -9.07 -3.61
CA ASN A 259 -14.35 -8.84 -2.35
C ASN A 259 -15.80 -9.31 -2.48
N ASP A 260 -16.14 -10.43 -1.84
CA ASP A 260 -17.48 -11.00 -1.81
C ASP A 260 -18.37 -10.20 -0.85
N ARG A 261 -19.49 -9.66 -1.33
CA ARG A 261 -20.43 -8.85 -0.53
C ARG A 261 -19.78 -7.71 0.25
N ALA A 262 -19.01 -6.87 -0.44
CA ALA A 262 -18.48 -5.65 0.15
C ALA A 262 -19.61 -4.74 0.69
N HIS A 263 -19.45 -4.25 1.92
CA HIS A 263 -20.38 -3.30 2.55
C HIS A 263 -20.01 -1.83 2.32
N ARG A 264 -18.88 -1.55 1.66
CA ARG A 264 -18.39 -0.17 1.42
C ARG A 264 -18.15 0.10 -0.05
N THR A 265 -18.28 1.36 -0.44
CA THR A 265 -18.24 1.81 -1.84
C THR A 265 -16.91 1.60 -2.56
N ALA A 266 -15.83 1.29 -1.83
CA ALA A 266 -14.52 0.96 -2.40
C ALA A 266 -13.91 -0.31 -1.78
N GLY A 267 -14.75 -1.24 -1.31
CA GLY A 267 -14.33 -2.49 -0.67
C GLY A 267 -13.84 -2.25 0.76
N MET A 268 -12.54 -2.31 0.99
CA MET A 268 -11.95 -2.04 2.31
C MET A 268 -11.85 -0.54 2.66
N LEU A 269 -12.38 0.31 1.78
CA LEU A 269 -12.32 1.77 1.80
C LEU A 269 -13.68 2.33 1.37
N GLY A 270 -13.80 3.66 1.39
CA GLY A 270 -15.03 4.36 1.00
C GLY A 270 -16.06 4.39 2.13
N ASP A 271 -17.24 4.89 1.82
CA ASP A 271 -18.34 5.00 2.77
C ASP A 271 -19.14 3.70 2.81
N ASP A 272 -19.91 3.51 3.89
CA ASP A 272 -20.85 2.39 3.98
C ASP A 272 -21.90 2.50 2.87
N ILE A 273 -22.23 1.39 2.22
CA ILE A 273 -23.25 1.34 1.18
C ILE A 273 -24.62 1.64 1.80
N VAL A 274 -25.35 2.60 1.23
CA VAL A 274 -26.65 3.00 1.76
C VAL A 274 -27.69 1.89 1.61
N GLY A 275 -28.73 1.93 2.46
CA GLY A 275 -29.80 0.93 2.45
C GLY A 275 -29.38 -0.47 2.89
N GLY A 276 -28.15 -0.66 3.37
CA GLY A 276 -27.63 -1.97 3.78
C GLY A 276 -27.32 -2.92 2.61
N GLY A 277 -27.16 -2.37 1.41
CA GLY A 277 -26.77 -3.14 0.23
C GLY A 277 -25.36 -3.70 0.31
N THR A 278 -25.06 -4.65 -0.57
CA THR A 278 -23.70 -5.19 -0.78
C THR A 278 -23.41 -5.31 -2.26
N ALA A 279 -22.12 -5.37 -2.59
CA ALA A 279 -21.66 -5.56 -3.96
C ALA A 279 -20.45 -6.48 -4.00
N ASN A 280 -20.30 -7.26 -5.06
CA ASN A 280 -19.07 -7.99 -5.32
C ASN A 280 -18.12 -7.06 -6.08
N ILE A 281 -16.96 -6.78 -5.49
CA ILE A 281 -15.98 -5.85 -6.06
C ILE A 281 -14.76 -6.63 -6.56
N LYS A 282 -14.37 -6.36 -7.80
CA LYS A 282 -13.15 -6.86 -8.44
C LYS A 282 -12.18 -5.72 -8.62
N SER A 283 -10.91 -5.94 -8.34
CA SER A 283 -9.87 -4.96 -8.60
C SER A 283 -8.65 -5.61 -9.24
N LEU A 284 -8.13 -4.98 -10.29
CA LEU A 284 -6.95 -5.41 -11.04
C LEU A 284 -5.88 -4.33 -10.95
N PHE A 285 -4.65 -4.74 -10.65
CA PHE A 285 -3.49 -3.86 -10.58
C PHE A 285 -2.35 -4.45 -11.41
N LEU A 286 -1.76 -3.64 -12.29
CA LEU A 286 -0.55 -3.98 -13.03
C LEU A 286 0.49 -2.90 -12.78
N ASP A 287 1.72 -3.29 -12.47
CA ASP A 287 2.81 -2.35 -12.17
C ASP A 287 4.08 -2.74 -12.93
N ALA A 288 4.86 -1.75 -13.36
CA ALA A 288 6.23 -1.91 -13.83
C ALA A 288 7.14 -0.84 -13.21
N MET A 289 8.38 -1.20 -12.92
CA MET A 289 9.40 -0.28 -12.40
C MET A 289 10.77 -0.62 -12.97
N LEU A 290 11.46 0.37 -13.52
CA LEU A 290 12.83 0.29 -14.01
C LEU A 290 13.70 1.30 -13.26
N LYS A 291 14.84 0.86 -12.72
CA LYS A 291 15.86 1.74 -12.14
C LYS A 291 17.24 1.51 -12.74
N TYR A 292 17.97 2.61 -12.95
CA TYR A 292 19.34 2.57 -13.48
C TYR A 292 20.06 3.91 -13.30
N ARG A 293 21.20 3.91 -12.60
CA ARG A 293 22.11 5.07 -12.49
C ARG A 293 21.42 6.39 -12.12
N GLY A 294 20.47 6.34 -11.20
CA GLY A 294 19.70 7.50 -10.72
C GLY A 294 18.36 7.68 -11.46
N TRP A 295 18.18 7.08 -12.63
CA TRP A 295 16.88 7.06 -13.32
C TRP A 295 15.92 6.09 -12.65
N ASN A 296 14.66 6.50 -12.53
CA ASN A 296 13.55 5.63 -12.17
C ASN A 296 12.36 5.92 -13.08
N LEU A 297 11.79 4.87 -13.66
CA LEU A 297 10.59 4.92 -14.50
C LEU A 297 9.58 3.91 -13.94
N MET A 298 8.34 4.34 -13.77
CA MET A 298 7.25 3.53 -13.23
C MET A 298 5.99 3.69 -14.07
N TYR A 299 5.29 2.57 -14.21
CA TYR A 299 3.96 2.50 -14.79
C TYR A 299 3.04 1.76 -13.84
N SER A 300 1.82 2.24 -13.66
CA SER A 300 0.77 1.54 -12.91
C SER A 300 -0.55 1.62 -13.67
N TYR A 301 -1.25 0.50 -13.78
CA TYR A 301 -2.66 0.43 -14.20
C TYR A 301 -3.48 -0.09 -13.03
N MET A 302 -4.63 0.54 -12.78
CA MET A 302 -5.57 0.15 -11.74
C MET A 302 -6.98 0.16 -12.30
N ASN A 303 -7.76 -0.86 -11.99
CA ASN A 303 -9.17 -0.96 -12.36
C ASN A 303 -9.99 -1.46 -11.19
N ARG A 304 -11.20 -0.92 -11.05
CA ARG A 304 -12.25 -1.46 -10.19
C ARG A 304 -13.51 -1.69 -11.01
N ASN A 305 -14.12 -2.85 -10.80
CA ASN A 305 -15.43 -3.19 -11.35
C ASN A 305 -16.28 -3.86 -10.28
N SER A 306 -17.59 -3.64 -10.31
CA SER A 306 -18.55 -4.29 -9.42
C SER A 306 -19.80 -4.74 -10.16
N ASP A 307 -20.48 -5.75 -9.63
CA ASP A 307 -21.73 -6.28 -10.18
C ASP A 307 -22.95 -5.39 -9.90
N ASN A 308 -22.88 -4.55 -8.88
CA ASN A 308 -23.86 -3.51 -8.60
C ASN A 308 -23.15 -2.20 -8.25
N VAL A 309 -23.61 -1.08 -8.82
CA VAL A 309 -22.86 0.19 -8.79
C VAL A 309 -23.60 1.28 -8.04
N LEU A 310 -24.92 1.40 -8.21
CA LEU A 310 -25.74 2.46 -7.63
C LEU A 310 -26.60 1.91 -6.50
N PHE A 311 -26.57 2.57 -5.35
CA PHE A 311 -27.32 2.18 -4.16
C PHE A 311 -28.13 3.37 -3.67
N TYR A 312 -29.42 3.14 -3.45
CA TYR A 312 -30.37 4.14 -3.00
C TYR A 312 -30.93 3.73 -1.65
N ASN A 313 -31.14 4.70 -0.77
CA ASN A 313 -31.82 4.46 0.49
C ASN A 313 -33.33 4.19 0.23
N PRO A 314 -33.89 3.06 0.72
CA PRO A 314 -35.29 2.72 0.51
C PRO A 314 -36.29 3.75 1.05
N THR A 315 -35.90 4.55 2.05
CA THR A 315 -36.78 5.55 2.66
C THR A 315 -36.63 6.95 2.06
N ASP A 316 -35.51 7.22 1.37
CA ASP A 316 -35.23 8.50 0.73
C ASP A 316 -34.32 8.28 -0.48
N ILE A 317 -34.88 8.31 -1.69
CA ILE A 317 -34.11 8.06 -2.92
C ILE A 317 -33.10 9.17 -3.24
N SER A 318 -33.18 10.33 -2.58
CA SER A 318 -32.16 11.38 -2.72
C SER A 318 -30.88 11.07 -1.95
N ASP A 319 -30.95 10.17 -0.96
CA ASP A 319 -29.81 9.60 -0.26
C ASP A 319 -29.32 8.36 -1.03
N PHE A 320 -28.25 8.56 -1.80
CA PHE A 320 -27.66 7.51 -2.61
C PHE A 320 -26.13 7.57 -2.57
N ASN A 321 -25.49 6.44 -2.78
CA ASN A 321 -24.06 6.40 -3.07
C ASN A 321 -23.74 5.37 -4.15
N TYR A 322 -22.50 5.38 -4.61
CA TYR A 322 -22.08 4.52 -5.71
C TYR A 322 -20.67 3.99 -5.51
N ILE A 323 -20.42 2.86 -6.14
CA ILE A 323 -19.07 2.29 -6.23
C ILE A 323 -18.30 3.03 -7.32
N TYR A 324 -17.10 3.48 -6.98
CA TYR A 324 -16.21 4.16 -7.93
C TYR A 324 -15.59 3.14 -8.89
N ASN A 325 -16.38 2.72 -9.88
CA ASN A 325 -16.01 1.85 -10.98
C ASN A 325 -15.30 2.63 -12.09
N GLY A 326 -14.28 2.02 -12.67
CA GLY A 326 -13.49 2.62 -13.73
C GLY A 326 -12.05 2.15 -13.71
N GLU A 327 -11.20 2.88 -14.40
CA GLU A 327 -9.79 2.57 -14.54
C GLU A 327 -8.90 3.80 -14.57
N GLY A 328 -7.61 3.57 -14.34
CA GLY A 328 -6.63 4.62 -14.44
C GLY A 328 -5.21 4.13 -14.61
N MET A 329 -4.40 5.01 -15.18
CA MET A 329 -3.00 4.77 -15.49
C MET A 329 -2.12 5.87 -14.91
N ASP A 330 -0.97 5.50 -14.37
CA ASP A 330 0.06 6.41 -13.88
C ASP A 330 1.37 6.16 -14.64
N PHE A 331 1.96 7.23 -15.15
CA PHE A 331 3.31 7.25 -15.71
C PHE A 331 4.15 8.18 -14.85
N GLN A 332 5.12 7.64 -14.10
CA GLN A 332 5.96 8.42 -13.19
C GLN A 332 7.44 8.20 -13.53
N GLY A 333 8.16 9.29 -13.78
CA GLY A 333 9.59 9.28 -14.10
C GLY A 333 10.36 10.25 -13.22
N SER A 334 11.61 9.93 -12.92
CA SER A 334 12.45 10.76 -12.07
C SER A 334 13.93 10.51 -12.29
N TYR A 335 14.75 11.50 -11.93
CA TYR A 335 16.20 11.35 -11.85
C TYR A 335 16.72 11.83 -10.49
N THR A 336 17.39 10.94 -9.76
CA THR A 336 18.14 11.27 -8.54
C THR A 336 19.55 11.68 -8.90
N PHE A 337 19.94 12.89 -8.53
CA PHE A 337 21.30 13.38 -8.69
C PHE A 337 22.20 12.87 -7.56
N PRO A 338 23.53 12.79 -7.77
CA PRO A 338 24.48 12.38 -6.72
C PRO A 338 24.42 13.23 -5.43
N LYS A 339 23.99 14.49 -5.54
CA LYS A 339 23.76 15.38 -4.39
C LYS A 339 22.39 15.17 -3.72
N HIS A 340 21.71 14.06 -3.99
CA HIS A 340 20.42 13.67 -3.40
C HIS A 340 19.28 14.68 -3.62
N TRP A 341 19.36 15.42 -4.72
CA TRP A 341 18.20 16.10 -5.29
C TRP A 341 17.53 15.14 -6.27
N GLU A 342 16.22 15.22 -6.38
CA GLU A 342 15.46 14.41 -7.30
C GLU A 342 14.37 15.24 -7.96
N VAL A 343 14.34 15.22 -9.29
CA VAL A 343 13.30 15.83 -10.11
C VAL A 343 12.35 14.73 -10.56
N ILE A 344 11.05 14.96 -10.41
CA ILE A 344 9.99 13.99 -10.66
C ILE A 344 8.94 14.58 -11.60
N GLY A 345 8.50 13.78 -12.56
CA GLY A 345 7.30 14.03 -13.36
C GLY A 345 6.32 12.87 -13.21
N ARG A 346 5.03 13.18 -13.07
CA ARG A 346 3.96 12.17 -13.10
C ARG A 346 2.82 12.65 -14.01
N TYR A 347 2.34 11.75 -14.86
CA TYR A 347 1.10 11.91 -15.60
C TYR A 347 0.13 10.81 -15.21
N SER A 348 -1.08 11.17 -14.82
CA SER A 348 -2.13 10.25 -14.41
C SER A 348 -3.38 10.48 -15.24
N THR A 349 -3.99 9.41 -15.73
CA THR A 349 -5.30 9.42 -16.39
C THR A 349 -6.27 8.58 -15.59
N GLN A 350 -7.49 9.07 -15.42
CA GLN A 350 -8.57 8.40 -14.70
C GLN A 350 -9.85 8.50 -15.53
N THR A 351 -10.43 7.35 -15.82
CA THR A 351 -11.69 7.23 -16.55
C THR A 351 -12.69 6.45 -15.71
N VAL A 352 -13.86 7.03 -15.48
CA VAL A 352 -14.94 6.40 -14.75
C VAL A 352 -15.88 5.65 -15.69
N ASP A 353 -16.54 4.62 -15.17
CA ASP A 353 -17.53 3.88 -15.94
C ASP A 353 -18.75 4.75 -16.25
N LYS A 354 -19.43 4.45 -17.36
CA LYS A 354 -20.58 5.24 -17.86
C LYS A 354 -21.70 5.39 -16.84
N GLU A 355 -21.90 4.40 -16.00
CA GLU A 355 -22.96 4.35 -14.98
C GLU A 355 -22.77 5.41 -13.88
N ILE A 356 -21.55 5.91 -13.68
CA ILE A 356 -21.25 6.93 -12.66
C ILE A 356 -20.74 8.25 -13.23
N PHE A 357 -20.58 8.34 -14.56
CA PHE A 357 -20.00 9.53 -15.20
C PHE A 357 -20.83 10.80 -15.01
N GLU A 358 -22.14 10.66 -14.79
CA GLU A 358 -23.02 11.78 -14.43
C GLU A 358 -22.72 12.35 -13.03
N PHE A 359 -22.11 11.56 -12.13
CA PHE A 359 -21.84 11.94 -10.75
C PHE A 359 -20.37 12.30 -10.48
N THR A 360 -19.45 11.86 -11.34
CA THR A 360 -18.01 12.09 -11.16
C THR A 360 -17.28 12.24 -12.50
N PRO A 361 -16.32 13.17 -12.61
CA PRO A 361 -15.66 13.46 -13.87
C PRO A 361 -14.53 12.47 -14.21
N ASN A 362 -14.19 12.40 -15.49
CA ASN A 362 -12.90 11.86 -15.92
C ASN A 362 -11.81 12.87 -15.60
N THR A 363 -10.67 12.41 -15.11
CA THR A 363 -9.64 13.30 -14.56
C THR A 363 -8.25 12.97 -15.13
N ASN A 364 -7.54 14.01 -15.56
CA ASN A 364 -6.12 13.93 -15.90
C ASN A 364 -5.31 14.80 -14.93
N GLN A 365 -4.18 14.29 -14.45
CA GLN A 365 -3.26 15.06 -13.61
C GLN A 365 -1.84 15.07 -14.16
N TYR A 366 -1.22 16.24 -14.07
CA TYR A 366 0.17 16.50 -14.43
C TYR A 366 0.89 17.02 -13.20
N THR A 367 1.87 16.28 -12.69
CA THR A 367 2.61 16.66 -11.49
C THR A 367 4.09 16.85 -11.83
N LEU A 368 4.66 17.95 -11.36
CA LEU A 368 6.10 18.17 -11.27
C LEU A 368 6.51 18.24 -9.79
N GLY A 369 7.55 17.50 -9.44
CA GLY A 369 8.05 17.41 -8.07
C GLY A 369 9.54 17.65 -7.99
N LEU A 370 9.97 18.20 -6.86
CA LEU A 370 11.36 18.34 -6.46
C LEU A 370 11.51 17.85 -5.03
N THR A 371 12.36 16.84 -4.83
CA THR A 371 12.64 16.28 -3.51
C THR A 371 14.12 16.40 -3.20
N LYS A 372 14.43 16.90 -2.01
CA LYS A 372 15.77 16.90 -1.43
C LYS A 372 15.82 15.89 -0.30
N TYR A 373 16.55 14.81 -0.51
CA TYR A 373 16.87 13.87 0.57
C TYR A 373 18.07 14.41 1.34
N ILE A 374 17.84 14.79 2.60
CA ILE A 374 18.89 15.22 3.52
C ILE A 374 19.51 13.99 4.17
N TRP A 375 18.64 13.04 4.54
CA TRP A 375 19.03 11.79 5.16
C TRP A 375 18.15 10.65 4.65
N GLU A 376 18.39 10.27 3.39
CA GLU A 376 17.54 9.33 2.64
C GLU A 376 16.04 9.59 2.89
N HIS A 377 15.26 8.54 3.19
CA HIS A 377 13.83 8.64 3.50
C HIS A 377 13.51 9.03 4.95
N ALA A 378 14.50 9.20 5.82
CA ALA A 378 14.27 9.58 7.21
C ALA A 378 14.08 11.10 7.36
N PHE A 379 14.81 11.89 6.57
CA PHE A 379 14.65 13.35 6.54
C PHE A 379 14.71 13.86 5.10
N LYS A 380 13.58 14.39 4.63
CA LYS A 380 13.46 14.94 3.27
C LYS A 380 12.56 16.17 3.21
N LEU A 381 12.86 17.04 2.25
CA LEU A 381 12.06 18.19 1.86
C LEU A 381 11.44 17.89 0.51
N GLN A 382 10.15 18.15 0.34
CA GLN A 382 9.43 17.88 -0.89
C GLN A 382 8.65 19.12 -1.31
N ALA A 383 8.75 19.49 -2.58
CA ALA A 383 7.90 20.46 -3.23
C ALA A 383 7.21 19.79 -4.42
N GLU A 384 5.93 20.09 -4.64
CA GLU A 384 5.20 19.61 -5.81
C GLU A 384 4.24 20.69 -6.33
N PHE A 385 4.05 20.68 -7.63
CA PHE A 385 2.99 21.39 -8.33
C PHE A 385 2.22 20.38 -9.16
N THR A 386 0.89 20.38 -9.03
CA THR A 386 0.01 19.52 -9.83
C THR A 386 -1.05 20.36 -10.50
N TYR A 387 -1.23 20.12 -11.79
CA TYR A 387 -2.34 20.63 -12.59
C TYR A 387 -3.30 19.49 -12.90
N GLU A 388 -4.59 19.72 -12.72
CA GLU A 388 -5.65 18.75 -12.88
C GLU A 388 -6.69 19.25 -13.89
N GLN A 389 -7.12 18.36 -14.78
CA GLN A 389 -8.17 18.63 -15.75
C GLN A 389 -9.30 17.63 -15.53
N GLN A 390 -10.46 18.14 -15.15
CA GLN A 390 -11.68 17.36 -14.99
C GLN A 390 -12.58 17.57 -16.21
N LYS A 391 -13.16 16.48 -16.71
CA LYS A 391 -14.16 16.49 -17.79
C LYS A 391 -15.43 15.84 -17.28
N PHE A 392 -16.49 16.63 -17.19
CA PHE A 392 -17.79 16.19 -16.69
C PHE A 392 -18.67 15.67 -17.84
N TYR A 393 -19.72 14.92 -17.48
CA TYR A 393 -20.69 14.38 -18.42
C TYR A 393 -21.39 15.47 -19.26
N ASN A 394 -21.69 16.61 -18.65
CA ASN A 394 -22.30 17.78 -19.30
C ASN A 394 -21.34 18.57 -20.22
N LEU A 395 -20.17 18.01 -20.55
CA LEU A 395 -19.09 18.63 -21.32
C LEU A 395 -18.38 19.81 -20.64
N GLU A 396 -18.73 20.13 -19.39
CA GLU A 396 -18.02 21.10 -18.58
C GLU A 396 -16.59 20.61 -18.31
N LYS A 397 -15.65 21.55 -18.32
CA LYS A 397 -14.25 21.29 -18.01
C LYS A 397 -13.84 22.20 -16.88
N LYS A 398 -13.28 21.60 -15.83
CA LYS A 398 -12.70 22.34 -14.71
C LYS A 398 -11.20 22.12 -14.70
N ASN A 399 -10.46 23.19 -14.44
CA ASN A 399 -9.01 23.14 -14.31
C ASN A 399 -8.62 23.53 -12.89
N ASN A 400 -8.10 22.58 -12.14
CA ASN A 400 -7.66 22.79 -10.78
C ASN A 400 -6.14 22.72 -10.73
N TRP A 401 -5.53 23.34 -9.73
CA TRP A 401 -4.11 23.12 -9.46
C TRP A 401 -3.79 23.32 -7.99
N TYR A 402 -2.70 22.69 -7.56
CA TYR A 402 -2.17 22.91 -6.23
C TYR A 402 -0.65 22.96 -6.24
N ALA A 403 -0.11 23.73 -5.30
CA ALA A 403 1.30 23.73 -4.95
C ALA A 403 1.46 23.30 -3.50
N ARG A 404 2.41 22.42 -3.21
CA ARG A 404 2.63 21.90 -1.86
C ARG A 404 4.09 21.91 -1.48
N PHE A 405 4.33 22.17 -0.21
CA PHE A 405 5.61 21.97 0.43
C PHE A 405 5.43 21.08 1.66
N GLN A 406 6.30 20.08 1.79
CA GLN A 406 6.26 19.10 2.87
C GLN A 406 7.64 18.84 3.44
N ILE A 407 7.71 18.81 4.77
CA ILE A 407 8.87 18.33 5.52
C ILE A 407 8.50 17.00 6.16
N GLU A 408 9.31 15.98 5.92
CA GLU A 408 9.17 14.67 6.56
C GLU A 408 10.36 14.39 7.46
N ILE A 409 10.09 13.96 8.69
CA ILE A 409 11.08 13.46 9.65
C ILE A 409 10.60 12.12 10.21
N GLY A 410 11.52 11.16 10.35
CA GLY A 410 11.29 9.91 11.05
C GLY A 410 12.61 9.24 11.43
N ILE A 411 12.49 8.13 12.17
CA ILE A 411 13.60 7.25 12.59
C ILE A 411 13.27 5.78 12.36
#